data_AF-A0A7Y5TI29-F1
#
_entry.id   AF-A0A7Y5TI29-F1
#
_cell.length_a   1.000
_cell.length_b   1.000
_cell.length_c   1.000
_cell.angle_alpha   90.00
_cell.angle_beta   90.00
_cell.angle_gamma   90.00
#
_symmetry.space_group_name_H-M   'P 1'
#
loop_
_entity.id
_entity.type
_entity.pdbx_description
1 polymer ?
#
loop_
_entity_poly.entity_id
_entity_poly.type
_entity_poly.pdbx_seq_one_letter_code
_entity_poly.pdbx_strand_id
1 'polypeptide(L)'
;MSAPTTNIPVAVPAGATSGTSGASGASGGQPAQPRTIAGSLPSARSLASRLLHGTPGRMRLFGLLGVLAAVVLGAISANALLASQAAVQRAANNTDQVVRVQSIHVDLLRADAVATNAFLVGGLESADSRLKYEQALSRVATSLAKAAAAQPADGNALGALSVKVQAYAALVEQARSNNRLGLPVGAQYLTQASAGLRSDAIPIVTQIVKANEDRSRKEFDRSNSSLQLLVGVVSLIGLVALAVWLARRTHRYLNRSLTAAIVLLLVTLFLAATQISGIGTATADVSRGNFQQAVSLANITTAANDARANESLTLIRRGSGASNEASWKTDRDAVENGLDGIRNGAELRGLWAGYAAAHEQVRGLDDGGRWDDAVKASTSTAATGAAGTFEAFDQKVAQARDDASKSAVSTLQGLGGSAPISAALVALAALLASWLIVRGVGQRIEEYR
;
A
#
# COMPACT_ATOMS: atom_id res chain seq x y z
N MET A 1 10.38 24.06 -39.31
CA MET A 1 9.78 25.03 -40.24
C MET A 1 8.53 25.62 -39.59
N SER A 2 8.54 26.94 -39.38
CA SER A 2 7.42 27.93 -39.36
C SER A 2 6.16 27.63 -38.52
N ALA A 3 5.55 28.52 -37.72
CA ALA A 3 5.67 29.94 -37.30
C ALA A 3 4.47 30.19 -36.30
N PRO A 4 4.02 31.41 -35.92
CA PRO A 4 4.68 32.63 -35.43
C PRO A 4 4.08 33.20 -34.10
N THR A 5 4.75 34.27 -33.65
CA THR A 5 4.51 35.28 -32.59
C THR A 5 3.24 36.15 -32.71
N THR A 6 2.78 36.78 -31.61
CA THR A 6 2.43 38.23 -31.52
C THR A 6 2.37 38.73 -30.06
N ASN A 7 3.12 39.82 -29.80
CA ASN A 7 3.13 40.72 -28.63
C ASN A 7 2.19 41.91 -28.88
N ILE A 8 1.49 42.46 -27.87
CA ILE A 8 1.23 43.93 -27.70
C ILE A 8 0.95 44.27 -26.20
N PRO A 9 1.58 45.34 -25.64
CA PRO A 9 1.27 45.93 -24.32
C PRO A 9 0.43 47.24 -24.44
N VAL A 10 -0.24 47.68 -23.36
CA VAL A 10 -0.91 49.01 -23.32
C VAL A 10 -0.70 49.70 -21.97
N ALA A 11 -0.37 50.99 -22.05
CA ALA A 11 -0.08 51.93 -20.97
C ALA A 11 -1.23 52.92 -20.70
N VAL A 12 -1.06 53.69 -19.62
CA VAL A 12 -1.89 54.74 -18.99
C VAL A 12 -2.19 55.94 -19.92
N PRO A 13 -3.25 56.74 -19.65
CA PRO A 13 -3.01 58.15 -19.34
C PRO A 13 -3.89 58.76 -18.22
N ALA A 14 -3.42 59.89 -17.70
CA ALA A 14 -4.04 60.78 -16.71
C ALA A 14 -4.89 61.89 -17.36
N GLY A 15 -5.75 62.55 -16.58
CA GLY A 15 -6.47 63.76 -17.01
C GLY A 15 -6.98 64.59 -15.81
N ALA A 16 -6.71 65.89 -15.84
CA ALA A 16 -6.89 66.86 -14.77
C ALA A 16 -8.05 67.86 -15.01
N THR A 17 -8.59 68.36 -13.91
CA THR A 17 -9.09 69.72 -13.57
C THR A 17 -10.01 70.57 -14.48
N SER A 18 -11.01 71.13 -13.78
CA SER A 18 -11.49 72.54 -13.73
C SER A 18 -12.70 72.98 -14.56
N GLY A 19 -13.60 73.71 -13.88
CA GLY A 19 -14.79 74.39 -14.39
C GLY A 19 -15.51 75.19 -13.30
N THR A 20 -15.04 76.41 -13.07
CA THR A 20 -15.72 77.60 -12.49
C THR A 20 -17.01 77.92 -13.29
N SER A 21 -18.03 78.69 -12.92
CA SER A 21 -18.29 79.79 -11.97
C SER A 21 -19.75 80.23 -12.20
N GLY A 22 -20.44 80.85 -11.23
CA GLY A 22 -21.70 81.56 -11.49
C GLY A 22 -22.43 82.04 -10.24
N ALA A 23 -22.33 83.34 -9.95
CA ALA A 23 -22.83 84.03 -8.77
C ALA A 23 -24.26 84.60 -8.94
N SER A 24 -24.97 84.89 -7.83
CA SER A 24 -25.55 86.21 -7.46
C SER A 24 -26.80 86.15 -6.56
N GLY A 25 -26.92 87.14 -5.63
CA GLY A 25 -28.15 87.57 -4.92
C GLY A 25 -28.29 87.08 -3.47
N ALA A 26 -27.81 87.77 -2.42
CA ALA A 26 -28.31 88.99 -1.76
C ALA A 26 -29.27 88.76 -0.55
N SER A 27 -28.83 89.30 0.60
CA SER A 27 -29.57 89.79 1.80
C SER A 27 -30.30 88.84 2.77
N GLY A 28 -29.78 88.79 4.01
CA GLY A 28 -30.56 89.12 5.22
C GLY A 28 -31.08 87.98 6.11
N GLY A 29 -30.60 87.91 7.37
CA GLY A 29 -31.33 87.32 8.51
C GLY A 29 -30.75 86.03 9.11
N GLN A 30 -30.40 86.07 10.40
CA GLN A 30 -29.78 85.01 11.19
C GLN A 30 -30.61 83.71 11.32
N PRO A 31 -29.95 82.57 11.65
CA PRO A 31 -30.46 81.22 11.38
C PRO A 31 -31.27 80.61 12.53
N ALA A 32 -32.39 79.96 12.19
CA ALA A 32 -32.98 78.90 12.99
C ALA A 32 -32.42 77.55 12.50
N GLN A 33 -31.69 76.84 13.36
CA GLN A 33 -31.17 75.52 13.02
C GLN A 33 -32.30 74.46 13.00
N PRO A 34 -32.46 73.68 11.92
CA PRO A 34 -33.34 72.52 11.93
C PRO A 34 -32.63 71.31 12.56
N ARG A 35 -33.30 70.68 13.54
CA ARG A 35 -32.87 69.42 14.16
C ARG A 35 -32.88 68.30 13.10
N THR A 36 -31.71 67.83 12.69
CA THR A 36 -31.56 66.60 11.89
C THR A 36 -31.26 65.43 12.83
N ILE A 37 -32.19 64.47 12.93
CA ILE A 37 -31.93 63.18 13.59
C ILE A 37 -31.10 62.33 12.62
N ALA A 38 -29.78 62.41 12.73
CA ALA A 38 -28.88 61.50 12.03
C ALA A 38 -28.85 60.16 12.79
N GLY A 39 -29.65 59.20 12.32
CA GLY A 39 -29.54 57.80 12.73
C GLY A 39 -28.23 57.21 12.23
N SER A 40 -27.18 57.26 13.03
CA SER A 40 -25.92 56.57 12.73
C SER A 40 -26.14 55.06 12.76
N LEU A 41 -25.90 54.36 11.64
CA LEU A 41 -25.77 52.91 11.64
C LEU A 41 -24.55 52.54 12.51
N PRO A 42 -24.69 51.67 13.53
CA PRO A 42 -23.60 51.36 14.42
C PRO A 42 -22.47 50.66 13.65
N SER A 43 -21.27 51.22 13.73
CA SER A 43 -20.06 50.63 13.13
C SER A 43 -19.76 49.28 13.78
N ALA A 44 -19.21 48.32 13.03
CA ALA A 44 -18.89 46.97 13.52
C ALA A 44 -18.02 46.98 14.79
N ARG A 45 -17.17 48.00 14.96
CA ARG A 45 -16.38 48.24 16.19
C ARG A 45 -17.23 48.62 17.40
N SER A 46 -18.31 49.39 17.21
CA SER A 46 -19.23 49.79 18.29
C SER A 46 -20.14 48.64 18.75
N LEU A 47 -20.50 47.73 17.85
CA LEU A 47 -21.18 46.48 18.18
C LEU A 47 -20.23 45.53 18.92
N ALA A 48 -18.99 45.38 18.46
CA ALA A 48 -17.98 44.59 19.15
C ALA A 48 -17.67 45.13 20.55
N SER A 49 -17.55 46.45 20.73
CA SER A 49 -17.24 47.04 22.05
C SER A 49 -18.39 46.92 23.05
N ARG A 50 -19.65 47.05 22.61
CA ARG A 50 -20.84 46.80 23.46
C ARG A 50 -21.05 45.32 23.78
N LEU A 51 -20.63 44.41 22.90
CA LEU A 51 -20.64 42.97 23.17
C LEU A 51 -19.56 42.53 24.17
N LEU A 52 -18.51 43.35 24.37
CA LEU A 52 -17.33 43.01 25.16
C LEU A 52 -17.28 43.68 26.55
N HIS A 53 -18.18 44.60 26.88
CA HIS A 53 -18.23 45.25 28.20
C HIS A 53 -19.16 44.53 29.18
N GLY A 54 -18.65 44.26 30.39
CA GLY A 54 -19.37 43.59 31.48
C GLY A 54 -19.19 42.07 31.56
N THR A 55 -19.55 41.49 32.71
CA THR A 55 -19.59 40.04 33.00
C THR A 55 -20.26 39.20 31.91
N PRO A 56 -21.34 39.66 31.23
CA PRO A 56 -21.98 38.94 30.12
C PRO A 56 -21.14 38.85 28.83
N GLY A 57 -20.32 39.88 28.53
CA GLY A 57 -19.48 39.92 27.33
C GLY A 57 -18.32 38.93 27.38
N ARG A 58 -17.73 38.75 28.57
CA ARG A 58 -16.68 37.74 28.81
C ARG A 58 -17.22 36.32 28.61
N MET A 59 -18.45 36.01 29.04
CA MET A 59 -19.06 34.68 28.82
C MET A 59 -19.29 34.37 27.34
N ARG A 60 -19.70 35.35 26.52
CA ARG A 60 -19.83 35.18 25.06
C ARG A 60 -18.50 34.90 24.39
N LEU A 61 -17.43 35.59 24.81
CA LEU A 61 -16.08 35.37 24.28
C LEU A 61 -15.58 33.94 24.54
N PHE A 62 -15.77 33.43 25.77
CA PHE A 62 -15.37 32.06 26.11
C PHE A 62 -16.24 30.99 25.43
N GLY A 63 -17.53 31.23 25.24
CA GLY A 63 -18.38 30.35 24.44
C GLY A 63 -17.95 30.27 22.97
N LEU A 64 -17.60 31.42 22.39
CA LEU A 64 -17.09 31.49 21.03
C LEU A 64 -15.73 30.78 20.88
N LEU A 65 -14.83 30.93 21.87
CA LEU A 65 -13.58 30.16 21.94
C LEU A 65 -13.81 28.66 22.06
N GLY A 66 -14.80 28.22 22.85
CA GLY A 66 -15.14 26.79 22.99
C GLY A 66 -15.67 26.17 21.69
N VAL A 67 -16.52 26.90 20.96
CA VAL A 67 -17.00 26.47 19.63
C VAL A 67 -15.85 26.39 18.63
N LEU A 68 -14.97 27.39 18.61
CA LEU A 68 -13.77 27.39 17.76
C LEU A 68 -12.87 26.18 18.06
N ALA A 69 -12.64 25.89 19.34
CA ALA A 69 -11.85 24.73 19.76
C ALA A 69 -12.48 23.40 19.32
N ALA A 70 -13.80 23.25 19.44
CA ALA A 70 -14.50 22.02 19.02
C ALA A 70 -14.45 21.81 17.49
N VAL A 71 -14.63 22.88 16.71
CA VAL A 71 -14.54 22.82 15.23
C VAL A 71 -13.11 22.51 14.79
N VAL A 72 -12.11 23.17 15.38
CA VAL A 72 -10.70 22.92 15.08
C VAL A 72 -10.31 21.49 15.45
N LEU A 73 -10.72 21.00 16.62
CA LEU A 73 -10.49 19.61 17.04
C LEU A 73 -11.15 18.62 16.06
N GLY A 74 -12.39 18.86 15.66
CA GLY A 74 -13.12 18.03 14.69
C GLY A 74 -12.43 18.00 13.32
N ALA A 75 -12.02 19.17 12.82
CA ALA A 75 -11.31 19.29 11.54
C ALA A 75 -9.95 18.58 11.57
N ILE A 76 -9.17 18.76 12.65
CA ILE A 76 -7.88 18.08 12.84
C ILE A 76 -8.07 16.56 12.94
N SER A 77 -9.07 16.10 13.69
CA SER A 77 -9.36 14.68 13.87
C SER A 77 -9.83 14.02 12.56
N ALA A 78 -10.71 14.68 11.82
CA ALA A 78 -11.16 14.21 10.51
C ALA A 78 -10.01 14.17 9.49
N ASN A 79 -9.17 15.20 9.46
CA ASN A 79 -8.00 15.24 8.58
C ASN A 79 -6.96 14.16 8.94
N ALA A 80 -6.70 13.94 10.23
CA ALA A 80 -5.82 12.88 10.68
C ALA A 80 -6.34 11.49 10.30
N LEU A 81 -7.66 11.28 10.40
CA LEU A 81 -8.29 10.01 10.03
C LEU A 81 -8.22 9.75 8.52
N LEU A 82 -8.51 10.76 7.69
CA LEU A 82 -8.39 10.68 6.23
C LEU A 82 -6.92 10.46 5.78
N ALA A 83 -5.97 11.18 6.40
CA ALA A 83 -4.55 11.03 6.09
C ALA A 83 -4.02 9.63 6.44
N SER A 84 -4.44 9.09 7.58
CA SER A 84 -4.06 7.74 8.03
C SER A 84 -4.58 6.67 7.06
N GLN A 85 -5.81 6.78 6.60
CA GLN A 85 -6.38 5.84 5.62
C GLN A 85 -5.70 5.93 4.26
N ALA A 86 -5.41 7.15 3.79
CA ALA A 86 -4.70 7.31 2.53
C ALA A 86 -3.30 6.67 2.59
N ALA A 87 -2.62 6.73 3.75
CA ALA A 87 -1.37 6.01 3.98
C ALA A 87 -1.56 4.49 3.98
N VAL A 88 -2.60 3.97 4.66
CA VAL A 88 -2.94 2.54 4.65
C VAL A 88 -3.24 2.04 3.24
N GLN A 89 -4.02 2.77 2.45
CA GLN A 89 -4.35 2.39 1.09
C GLN A 89 -3.10 2.39 0.19
N ARG A 90 -2.21 3.37 0.33
CA ARG A 90 -0.94 3.38 -0.41
C ARG A 90 -0.04 2.22 -0.01
N ALA A 91 0.05 1.93 1.29
CA ALA A 91 0.81 0.79 1.79
C ALA A 91 0.23 -0.55 1.30
N ALA A 92 -1.10 -0.70 1.29
CA ALA A 92 -1.78 -1.86 0.71
C ALA A 92 -1.47 -2.00 -0.78
N ASN A 93 -1.57 -0.92 -1.57
CA ASN A 93 -1.25 -0.95 -2.99
C ASN A 93 0.22 -1.33 -3.28
N ASN A 94 1.17 -0.84 -2.47
CA ASN A 94 2.58 -1.21 -2.56
C ASN A 94 2.83 -2.68 -2.16
N THR A 95 2.08 -3.16 -1.17
CA THR A 95 2.13 -4.57 -0.73
C THR A 95 1.58 -5.50 -1.81
N ASP A 96 0.45 -5.13 -2.43
CA ASP A 96 -0.10 -5.84 -3.59
C ASP A 96 0.89 -5.86 -4.76
N GLN A 97 1.69 -4.79 -4.90
CA GLN A 97 2.73 -4.71 -5.93
C GLN A 97 3.88 -5.70 -5.64
N VAL A 98 4.29 -5.85 -4.38
CA VAL A 98 5.26 -6.88 -3.98
C VAL A 98 4.78 -8.26 -4.38
N VAL A 99 3.52 -8.61 -4.06
CA VAL A 99 2.93 -9.90 -4.41
C VAL A 99 2.89 -10.12 -5.93
N ARG A 100 2.46 -9.11 -6.70
CA ARG A 100 2.44 -9.17 -8.17
C ARG A 100 3.83 -9.40 -8.77
N VAL A 101 4.85 -8.79 -8.19
CA VAL A 101 6.22 -8.90 -8.71
C VAL A 101 6.85 -10.25 -8.30
N GLN A 102 6.57 -10.74 -7.10
CA GLN A 102 6.96 -12.09 -6.69
C GLN A 102 6.30 -13.18 -7.54
N SER A 103 5.04 -13.00 -7.96
CA SER A 103 4.40 -13.97 -8.87
C SER A 103 5.08 -14.05 -10.23
N ILE A 104 5.58 -12.92 -10.76
CA ILE A 104 6.39 -12.91 -12.00
C ILE A 104 7.62 -13.81 -11.83
N HIS A 105 8.32 -13.68 -10.72
CA HIS A 105 9.51 -14.45 -10.43
C HIS A 105 9.22 -15.96 -10.31
N VAL A 106 8.15 -16.33 -9.61
CA VAL A 106 7.73 -17.73 -9.51
C VAL A 106 7.34 -18.31 -10.87
N ASP A 107 6.55 -17.59 -11.67
CA ASP A 107 6.15 -18.08 -12.99
C ASP A 107 7.34 -18.20 -13.96
N LEU A 108 8.35 -17.34 -13.84
CA LEU A 108 9.60 -17.45 -14.60
C LEU A 108 10.40 -18.71 -14.24
N LEU A 109 10.57 -18.98 -12.95
CA LEU A 109 11.28 -20.17 -12.50
C LEU A 109 10.53 -21.46 -12.84
N ARG A 110 9.20 -21.43 -12.76
CA ARG A 110 8.36 -22.53 -13.24
C ARG A 110 8.53 -22.76 -14.74
N ALA A 111 8.57 -21.70 -15.55
CA ALA A 111 8.83 -21.82 -16.98
C ALA A 111 10.20 -22.47 -17.25
N ASP A 112 11.24 -22.08 -16.50
CA ASP A 112 12.58 -22.67 -16.58
C ASP A 112 12.55 -24.17 -16.25
N ALA A 113 12.02 -24.54 -15.09
CA ALA A 113 11.92 -25.93 -14.68
C ALA A 113 11.16 -26.81 -15.70
N VAL A 114 10.05 -26.30 -16.27
CA VAL A 114 9.28 -27.02 -17.30
C VAL A 114 10.11 -27.17 -18.58
N ALA A 115 10.79 -26.11 -19.03
CA ALA A 115 11.61 -26.15 -20.24
C ALA A 115 12.79 -27.12 -20.09
N THR A 116 13.47 -27.12 -18.94
CA THR A 116 14.62 -28.00 -18.68
C THR A 116 14.20 -29.47 -18.60
N ASN A 117 13.06 -29.76 -17.96
CA ASN A 117 12.51 -31.12 -17.90
C ASN A 117 12.07 -31.64 -19.27
N ALA A 118 11.37 -30.81 -20.05
CA ALA A 118 10.94 -31.19 -21.40
C ALA A 118 12.14 -31.49 -22.30
N PHE A 119 13.27 -30.80 -22.10
CA PHE A 119 14.50 -31.04 -22.84
C PHE A 119 15.10 -32.42 -22.56
N LEU A 120 15.03 -32.92 -21.33
CA LEU A 120 15.59 -34.23 -20.92
C LEU A 120 14.99 -35.43 -21.65
N VAL A 121 13.69 -35.37 -21.98
CA VAL A 121 13.00 -36.44 -22.70
C VAL A 121 13.57 -36.63 -24.11
N GLY A 122 14.20 -35.59 -24.67
CA GLY A 122 14.74 -35.58 -26.04
C GLY A 122 13.65 -35.51 -27.11
N GLY A 123 14.01 -35.08 -28.32
CA GLY A 123 13.09 -35.06 -29.46
C GLY A 123 11.96 -34.04 -29.31
N LEU A 124 10.72 -34.47 -29.61
CA LEU A 124 9.54 -33.61 -29.56
C LEU A 124 8.97 -33.55 -28.13
N GLU A 125 8.97 -32.35 -27.54
CA GLU A 125 8.35 -32.10 -26.24
C GLU A 125 6.86 -32.48 -26.21
N SER A 126 6.36 -32.93 -25.05
CA SER A 126 4.94 -33.27 -24.89
C SER A 126 4.05 -32.04 -25.01
N ALA A 127 2.81 -32.22 -25.48
CA ALA A 127 1.83 -31.14 -25.58
C ALA A 127 1.51 -30.51 -24.21
N ASP A 128 1.48 -31.31 -23.14
CA ASP A 128 1.26 -30.82 -21.77
C ASP A 128 2.41 -29.92 -21.29
N SER A 129 3.66 -30.37 -21.47
CA SER A 129 4.84 -29.57 -21.11
C SER A 129 4.90 -28.26 -21.89
N ARG A 130 4.57 -28.29 -23.19
CA ARG A 130 4.49 -27.10 -24.03
C ARG A 130 3.44 -26.12 -23.50
N LEU A 131 2.24 -26.61 -23.21
CA LEU A 131 1.14 -25.80 -22.68
C LEU A 131 1.50 -25.17 -21.33
N LYS A 132 2.10 -25.94 -20.40
CA LYS A 132 2.53 -25.44 -19.08
C LYS A 132 3.56 -24.30 -19.20
N TYR A 133 4.52 -24.43 -20.11
CA TYR A 133 5.50 -23.37 -20.39
C TYR A 133 4.85 -22.10 -20.96
N GLU A 134 4.00 -22.25 -21.99
CA GLU A 134 3.33 -21.12 -22.64
C GLU A 134 2.39 -20.38 -21.67
N GLN A 135 1.67 -21.12 -20.83
CA GLN A 135 0.86 -20.53 -19.77
C GLN A 135 1.70 -19.77 -18.75
N ALA A 136 2.87 -20.29 -18.36
CA ALA A 136 3.77 -19.58 -17.45
C ALA A 136 4.26 -18.25 -18.06
N LEU A 137 4.73 -18.25 -19.32
CA LEU A 137 5.12 -17.01 -20.00
C LEU A 137 3.95 -16.04 -20.22
N SER A 138 2.75 -16.55 -20.51
CA SER A 138 1.55 -15.72 -20.63
C SER A 138 1.19 -15.04 -19.30
N ARG A 139 1.29 -15.77 -18.17
CA ARG A 139 1.12 -15.20 -16.83
C ARG A 139 2.19 -14.16 -16.50
N VAL A 140 3.45 -14.41 -16.87
CA VAL A 140 4.54 -13.42 -16.75
C VAL A 140 4.21 -12.15 -17.51
N ALA A 141 3.88 -12.25 -18.80
CA ALA A 141 3.56 -11.09 -19.64
C ALA A 141 2.37 -10.29 -19.09
N THR A 142 1.30 -10.98 -18.70
CA THR A 142 0.12 -10.37 -18.08
C THR A 142 0.46 -9.69 -16.76
N SER A 143 1.29 -10.33 -15.93
CA SER A 143 1.70 -9.79 -14.63
C SER A 143 2.63 -8.59 -14.77
N LEU A 144 3.55 -8.59 -15.75
CA LEU A 144 4.36 -7.42 -16.08
C LEU A 144 3.50 -6.22 -16.47
N ALA A 145 2.51 -6.43 -17.35
CA ALA A 145 1.61 -5.36 -17.78
C ALA A 145 0.79 -4.81 -16.60
N LYS A 146 0.25 -5.70 -15.75
CA LYS A 146 -0.48 -5.30 -14.53
C LYS A 146 0.42 -4.57 -13.54
N ALA A 147 1.63 -5.05 -13.31
CA ALA A 147 2.60 -4.44 -12.41
C ALA A 147 3.01 -3.04 -12.91
N ALA A 148 3.23 -2.88 -14.22
CA ALA A 148 3.60 -1.59 -14.81
C ALA A 148 2.46 -0.57 -14.73
N ALA A 149 1.23 -1.01 -14.95
CA ALA A 149 0.05 -0.16 -14.79
C ALA A 149 -0.21 0.22 -13.33
N ALA A 150 0.01 -0.70 -12.39
CA ALA A 150 -0.24 -0.47 -10.97
C ALA A 150 0.81 0.42 -10.29
N GLN A 151 2.06 0.38 -10.75
CA GLN A 151 3.15 1.19 -10.20
C GLN A 151 4.04 1.76 -11.31
N PRO A 152 3.70 2.95 -11.86
CA PRO A 152 4.49 3.60 -12.91
C PRO A 152 5.95 3.85 -12.52
N ALA A 153 6.24 4.01 -11.22
CA ALA A 153 7.61 4.19 -10.71
C ALA A 153 8.52 2.98 -10.97
N ASP A 154 7.96 1.80 -11.21
CA ASP A 154 8.71 0.57 -11.54
C ASP A 154 8.84 0.35 -13.05
N GLY A 155 8.26 1.23 -13.88
CA GLY A 155 8.12 1.02 -15.33
C GLY A 155 9.42 0.75 -16.06
N ASN A 156 10.50 1.46 -15.74
CA ASN A 156 11.81 1.24 -16.36
C ASN A 156 12.39 -0.13 -15.98
N ALA A 157 12.27 -0.54 -14.71
CA ALA A 157 12.76 -1.83 -14.24
C ALA A 157 11.94 -2.99 -14.81
N LEU A 158 10.62 -2.85 -14.88
CA LEU A 158 9.73 -3.82 -15.52
C LEU A 158 9.96 -3.90 -17.03
N GLY A 159 10.28 -2.79 -17.69
CA GLY A 159 10.70 -2.77 -19.09
C GLY A 159 12.01 -3.53 -19.31
N ALA A 160 13.02 -3.30 -18.45
CA ALA A 160 14.28 -4.04 -18.49
C ALA A 160 14.07 -5.55 -18.23
N LEU A 161 13.20 -5.90 -17.27
CA LEU A 161 12.80 -7.29 -17.02
C LEU A 161 12.15 -7.91 -18.26
N SER A 162 11.24 -7.21 -18.93
CA SER A 162 10.59 -7.68 -20.16
C SER A 162 11.60 -8.05 -21.24
N VAL A 163 12.65 -7.24 -21.43
CA VAL A 163 13.72 -7.54 -22.39
C VAL A 163 14.45 -8.84 -22.03
N LYS A 164 14.76 -9.05 -20.74
CA LYS A 164 15.43 -10.27 -20.29
C LYS A 164 14.54 -11.51 -20.42
N VAL A 165 13.23 -11.39 -20.15
CA VAL A 165 12.25 -12.47 -20.36
C VAL A 165 12.14 -12.86 -21.84
N GLN A 166 12.16 -11.89 -22.76
CA GLN A 166 12.14 -12.16 -24.19
C GLN A 166 13.42 -12.85 -24.66
N ALA A 167 14.59 -12.42 -24.17
CA ALA A 167 15.86 -13.08 -24.47
C ALA A 167 15.90 -14.53 -23.96
N TYR A 168 15.40 -14.77 -22.74
CA TYR A 168 15.20 -16.11 -22.20
C TYR A 168 14.31 -16.97 -23.11
N ALA A 169 13.13 -16.47 -23.48
CA ALA A 169 12.19 -17.21 -24.31
C ALA A 169 12.78 -17.55 -25.69
N ALA A 170 13.55 -16.63 -26.28
CA ALA A 170 14.22 -16.86 -27.56
C ALA A 170 15.28 -17.98 -27.48
N LEU A 171 16.08 -18.01 -26.41
CA LEU A 171 17.07 -19.07 -26.19
C LEU A 171 16.41 -20.43 -25.93
N VAL A 172 15.29 -20.47 -25.20
CA VAL A 172 14.52 -21.72 -25.00
C VAL A 172 13.99 -22.26 -26.32
N GLU A 173 13.46 -21.42 -27.21
CA GLU A 173 13.01 -21.88 -28.53
C GLU A 173 14.16 -22.37 -29.41
N GLN A 174 15.35 -21.73 -29.33
CA GLN A 174 16.56 -22.26 -29.98
C GLN A 174 16.98 -23.61 -29.40
N ALA A 175 16.90 -23.77 -28.08
CA ALA A 175 17.18 -25.04 -27.44
C ALA A 175 16.21 -26.13 -27.93
N ARG A 176 14.91 -25.83 -27.97
CA ARG A 176 13.87 -26.75 -28.45
C ARG A 176 14.06 -27.17 -29.89
N SER A 177 14.32 -26.23 -30.80
CA SER A 177 14.52 -26.55 -32.21
C SER A 177 15.73 -27.47 -32.42
N ASN A 178 16.83 -27.21 -31.72
CA ASN A 178 18.00 -28.06 -31.74
C ASN A 178 17.76 -29.43 -31.06
N ASN A 179 16.97 -29.50 -29.98
CA ASN A 179 16.62 -30.75 -29.33
C ASN A 179 15.81 -31.67 -30.26
N ARG A 180 14.87 -31.09 -31.03
CA ARG A 180 14.10 -31.83 -32.04
C ARG A 180 14.97 -32.41 -33.15
N LEU A 181 16.10 -31.76 -33.45
CA LEU A 181 17.08 -32.23 -34.43
C LEU A 181 18.14 -33.16 -33.80
N GLY A 182 18.08 -33.42 -32.50
CA GLY A 182 19.08 -34.22 -31.78
C GLY A 182 20.45 -33.56 -31.67
N LEU A 183 20.53 -32.22 -31.83
CA LEU A 183 21.79 -31.49 -31.85
C LEU A 183 22.23 -31.13 -30.41
N PRO A 184 23.45 -31.51 -29.99
CA PRO A 184 23.95 -31.23 -28.62
C PRO A 184 23.98 -29.74 -28.24
N VAL A 185 24.08 -28.85 -29.24
CA VAL A 185 24.07 -27.39 -29.01
C VAL A 185 22.78 -26.89 -28.36
N GLY A 186 21.67 -27.64 -28.49
CA GLY A 186 20.42 -27.30 -27.81
C GLY A 186 20.56 -27.20 -26.29
N ALA A 187 21.38 -28.07 -25.69
CA ALA A 187 21.64 -28.06 -24.25
C ALA A 187 22.40 -26.79 -23.81
N GLN A 188 23.24 -26.24 -24.69
CA GLN A 188 23.99 -25.01 -24.43
C GLN A 188 23.07 -23.79 -24.46
N TYR A 189 22.17 -23.70 -25.44
CA TYR A 189 21.18 -22.62 -25.48
C TYR A 189 20.26 -22.65 -24.26
N LEU A 190 19.82 -23.83 -23.83
CA LEU A 190 19.00 -23.97 -22.63
C LEU A 190 19.77 -23.56 -21.37
N THR A 191 21.01 -24.02 -21.21
CA THR A 191 21.87 -23.65 -20.07
C THR A 191 22.12 -22.14 -20.04
N GLN A 192 22.35 -21.52 -21.20
CA GLN A 192 22.50 -20.07 -21.33
C GLN A 192 21.20 -19.33 -20.98
N ALA A 193 20.04 -19.84 -21.39
CA ALA A 193 18.74 -19.28 -21.02
C ALA A 193 18.55 -19.29 -19.50
N SER A 194 18.72 -20.45 -18.88
CA SER A 194 18.60 -20.67 -17.44
C SER A 194 19.60 -19.84 -16.63
N ALA A 195 20.82 -19.67 -17.14
CA ALA A 195 21.83 -18.81 -16.53
C ALA A 195 21.44 -17.33 -16.61
N GLY A 196 21.07 -16.84 -17.80
CA GLY A 196 20.65 -15.45 -18.01
C GLY A 196 19.39 -15.08 -17.22
N LEU A 197 18.46 -16.03 -17.06
CA LEU A 197 17.30 -15.83 -16.19
C LEU A 197 17.73 -15.55 -14.74
N ARG A 198 18.65 -16.36 -14.20
CA ARG A 198 19.13 -16.25 -12.81
C ARG A 198 20.06 -15.07 -12.58
N SER A 199 20.99 -14.80 -13.50
CA SER A 199 21.98 -13.74 -13.34
C SER A 199 21.46 -12.35 -13.69
N ASP A 200 20.48 -12.25 -14.61
CA ASP A 200 20.07 -10.97 -15.16
C ASP A 200 18.61 -10.61 -14.84
N ALA A 201 17.67 -11.55 -15.00
CA ALA A 201 16.25 -11.24 -14.84
C ALA A 201 15.82 -11.25 -13.36
N ILE A 202 16.18 -12.29 -12.61
CA ILE A 202 15.79 -12.45 -11.21
C ILE A 202 16.26 -11.28 -10.33
N PRO A 203 17.50 -10.76 -10.44
CA PRO A 203 17.92 -9.62 -9.64
C PRO A 203 17.07 -8.36 -9.87
N ILE A 204 16.55 -8.14 -11.08
CA ILE A 204 15.64 -7.02 -11.37
C ILE A 204 14.35 -7.17 -10.58
N VAL A 205 13.77 -8.38 -10.55
CA VAL A 205 12.58 -8.68 -9.72
C VAL A 205 12.88 -8.37 -8.25
N THR A 206 13.98 -8.88 -7.71
CA THR A 206 14.35 -8.69 -6.30
C THR A 206 14.50 -7.21 -5.93
N GLN A 207 15.07 -6.41 -6.84
CA GLN A 207 15.19 -4.96 -6.64
C GLN A 207 13.82 -4.27 -6.63
N ILE A 208 12.89 -4.65 -7.52
CA ILE A 208 11.53 -4.10 -7.55
C ILE A 208 10.77 -4.48 -6.26
N VAL A 209 10.89 -5.73 -5.80
CA VAL A 209 10.30 -6.18 -4.53
C VAL A 209 10.83 -5.34 -3.38
N LYS A 210 12.15 -5.23 -3.24
CA LYS A 210 12.79 -4.43 -2.18
C LYS A 210 12.35 -2.96 -2.21
N ALA A 211 12.29 -2.36 -3.40
CA ALA A 211 11.84 -0.97 -3.55
C ALA A 211 10.39 -0.78 -3.10
N ASN A 212 9.48 -1.72 -3.39
CA ASN A 212 8.09 -1.64 -2.96
C ASN A 212 7.91 -1.94 -1.47
N GLU A 213 8.70 -2.85 -0.90
CA GLU A 213 8.77 -3.06 0.55
C GLU A 213 9.23 -1.79 1.28
N ASP A 214 10.27 -1.13 0.79
CA ASP A 214 10.78 0.13 1.36
C ASP A 214 9.74 1.26 1.24
N ARG A 215 9.01 1.35 0.13
CA ARG A 215 7.89 2.31 -0.03
C ARG A 215 6.77 2.02 0.96
N SER A 216 6.39 0.75 1.12
CA SER A 216 5.36 0.33 2.08
C SER A 216 5.76 0.68 3.52
N ARG A 217 7.00 0.35 3.93
CA ARG A 217 7.57 0.73 5.25
C ARG A 217 7.53 2.23 5.49
N LYS A 218 7.96 3.04 4.51
CA LYS A 218 7.93 4.52 4.61
C LYS A 218 6.52 5.08 4.76
N GLU A 219 5.52 4.50 4.09
CA GLU A 219 4.11 4.91 4.25
C GLU A 219 3.58 4.58 5.66
N PHE A 220 4.00 3.44 6.23
CA PHE A 220 3.66 3.07 7.62
C PHE A 220 4.35 3.96 8.65
N ASP A 221 5.64 4.26 8.49
CA ASP A 221 6.39 5.13 9.41
C ASP A 221 5.82 6.56 9.42
N ARG A 222 5.35 7.06 8.28
CA ARG A 222 4.73 8.38 8.15
C ARG A 222 3.32 8.44 8.73
N SER A 223 2.64 7.30 8.85
CA SER A 223 1.33 7.17 9.50
C SER A 223 1.42 7.16 11.04
N ASN A 224 2.61 6.95 11.62
CA ASN A 224 2.85 6.98 13.06
C ASN A 224 2.99 8.43 13.57
N SER A 225 1.98 9.26 13.24
CA SER A 225 1.95 10.70 13.49
C SER A 225 1.65 11.01 14.97
N SER A 226 2.64 10.74 15.82
CA SER A 226 2.69 11.13 17.24
C SER A 226 2.39 12.62 17.42
N LEU A 227 2.76 13.45 16.45
CA LEU A 227 2.46 14.89 16.39
C LEU A 227 0.96 15.19 16.23
N GLN A 228 0.20 14.41 15.45
CA GLN A 228 -1.24 14.62 15.29
C GLN A 228 -2.02 14.18 16.54
N LEU A 229 -1.61 13.09 17.18
CA LEU A 229 -2.14 12.68 18.50
C LEU A 229 -1.79 13.71 19.59
N LEU A 230 -0.58 14.27 19.57
CA LEU A 230 -0.16 15.33 20.49
C LEU A 230 -1.08 16.56 20.36
N VAL A 231 -1.39 16.99 19.13
CA VAL A 231 -2.29 18.15 18.90
C VAL A 231 -3.72 17.87 19.36
N GLY A 232 -4.21 16.63 19.19
CA GLY A 232 -5.51 16.19 19.73
C GLY A 232 -5.55 16.21 21.26
N VAL A 233 -4.50 15.71 21.92
CA VAL A 233 -4.35 15.74 23.38
C VAL A 233 -4.23 17.17 23.91
N VAL A 234 -3.45 18.04 23.26
CA VAL A 234 -3.30 19.45 23.64
C VAL A 234 -4.64 20.21 23.54
N SER A 235 -5.40 19.95 22.49
CA SER A 235 -6.73 20.56 22.32
C SER A 235 -7.74 20.08 23.37
N LEU A 236 -7.66 18.80 23.76
CA LEU A 236 -8.46 18.23 24.84
C LEU A 236 -8.11 18.85 26.20
N ILE A 237 -6.82 19.04 26.50
CA ILE A 237 -6.36 19.74 27.70
C ILE A 237 -6.91 21.18 27.74
N GLY A 238 -6.92 21.87 26.60
CA GLY A 238 -7.51 23.21 26.48
C GLY A 238 -9.00 23.26 26.82
N LEU A 239 -9.79 22.28 26.34
CA LEU A 239 -11.22 22.16 26.63
C LEU A 239 -11.50 21.86 28.11
N VAL A 240 -10.72 20.96 28.72
CA VAL A 240 -10.82 20.65 30.16
C VAL A 240 -10.47 21.87 31.00
N ALA A 241 -9.42 22.62 30.64
CA ALA A 241 -9.04 23.85 31.34
C ALA A 241 -10.15 24.92 31.29
N LEU A 242 -10.82 25.08 30.14
CA LEU A 242 -11.95 25.99 29.97
C LEU A 242 -13.14 25.60 30.87
N ALA A 243 -13.44 24.30 30.95
CA ALA A 243 -14.51 23.76 31.79
C ALA A 243 -14.23 23.97 33.29
N VAL A 244 -13.00 23.70 33.73
CA VAL A 244 -12.56 23.88 35.13
C VAL A 244 -12.61 25.37 35.52
N TRP A 245 -12.18 26.27 34.64
CA TRP A 245 -12.23 27.71 34.89
C TRP A 245 -13.67 28.21 35.06
N LEU A 246 -14.60 27.74 34.22
CA LEU A 246 -16.01 28.11 34.30
C LEU A 246 -16.67 27.59 35.58
N ALA A 247 -16.33 26.36 35.99
CA ALA A 247 -16.81 25.76 37.23
C ALA A 247 -16.31 26.51 38.47
N ARG A 248 -15.02 26.91 38.51
CA ARG A 248 -14.45 27.69 39.61
C ARG A 248 -15.06 29.08 39.74
N ARG A 249 -15.43 29.72 38.62
CA ARG A 249 -15.96 31.09 38.63
C ARG A 249 -17.46 31.17 38.96
N THR A 250 -18.22 30.11 38.71
CA THR A 250 -19.68 30.09 38.90
C THR A 250 -20.15 29.31 40.14
N HIS A 251 -19.23 28.67 40.88
CA HIS A 251 -19.52 27.88 42.10
C HIS A 251 -20.60 26.78 41.93
N ARG A 252 -20.99 26.44 40.69
CA ARG A 252 -22.02 25.44 40.37
C ARG A 252 -21.38 24.37 39.49
N TYR A 253 -21.17 23.19 40.07
CA TYR A 253 -20.16 22.23 39.61
C TYR A 253 -20.48 21.49 38.29
N LEU A 254 -21.72 21.48 37.79
CA LEU A 254 -22.09 20.67 36.61
C LEU A 254 -23.10 21.37 35.69
N ASN A 255 -22.63 21.92 34.57
CA ASN A 255 -23.48 22.32 33.46
C ASN A 255 -23.69 21.11 32.53
N ARG A 256 -24.86 20.46 32.61
CA ARG A 256 -25.15 19.19 31.90
C ARG A 256 -24.85 19.24 30.40
N SER A 257 -25.08 20.38 29.74
CA SER A 257 -24.83 20.55 28.30
C SER A 257 -23.33 20.65 27.96
N LEU A 258 -22.55 21.35 28.77
CA LEU A 258 -21.09 21.46 28.59
C LEU A 258 -20.40 20.13 28.91
N THR A 259 -20.83 19.45 29.98
CA THR A 259 -20.34 18.12 30.33
C THR A 259 -20.66 17.11 29.23
N ALA A 260 -21.88 17.14 28.66
CA ALA A 260 -22.24 16.30 27.53
C ALA A 260 -21.36 16.56 26.29
N ALA A 261 -21.03 17.82 25.98
CA ALA A 261 -20.13 18.16 24.87
C ALA A 261 -18.71 17.61 25.09
N ILE A 262 -18.17 17.70 26.31
CA ILE A 262 -16.83 17.19 26.65
C ILE A 262 -16.80 15.66 26.58
N VAL A 263 -17.81 14.98 27.13
CA VAL A 263 -17.92 13.52 27.06
C VAL A 263 -18.02 13.06 25.61
N LEU A 264 -18.82 13.73 24.79
CA LEU A 264 -19.00 13.39 23.38
C LEU A 264 -17.68 13.56 22.60
N LEU A 265 -16.94 14.66 22.83
CA LEU A 265 -15.63 14.87 22.23
C LEU A 265 -14.59 13.86 22.71
N LEU A 266 -14.59 13.50 24.01
CA LEU A 266 -13.73 12.45 24.58
C LEU A 266 -14.02 11.09 23.95
N VAL A 267 -15.29 10.71 23.84
CA VAL A 267 -15.70 9.45 23.20
C VAL A 267 -15.28 9.44 21.73
N THR A 268 -15.45 10.54 21.00
CA THR A 268 -14.99 10.60 19.60
C THR A 268 -13.49 10.56 19.45
N LEU A 269 -12.74 11.21 20.36
CA LEU A 269 -11.29 11.16 20.37
C LEU A 269 -10.80 9.75 20.74
N PHE A 270 -11.45 9.10 21.70
CA PHE A 270 -11.16 7.73 22.10
C PHE A 270 -11.47 6.75 20.95
N LEU A 271 -12.63 6.88 20.30
CA LEU A 271 -12.98 6.08 19.12
C LEU A 271 -11.99 6.31 17.98
N ALA A 272 -11.62 7.57 17.69
CA ALA A 272 -10.60 7.87 16.70
C ALA A 272 -9.23 7.28 17.08
N ALA A 273 -8.81 7.39 18.35
CA ALA A 273 -7.57 6.83 18.85
C ALA A 273 -7.58 5.29 18.78
N THR A 274 -8.65 4.62 19.19
CA THR A 274 -8.79 3.16 19.09
C THR A 274 -8.83 2.68 17.64
N GLN A 275 -9.41 3.44 16.71
CA GLN A 275 -9.36 3.13 15.28
C GLN A 275 -7.95 3.32 14.70
N ILE A 276 -7.25 4.39 15.06
CA ILE A 276 -5.85 4.64 14.66
C ILE A 276 -4.91 3.57 15.24
N SER A 277 -5.07 3.24 16.53
CA SER A 277 -4.33 2.16 17.19
C SER A 277 -4.71 0.77 16.65
N GLY A 278 -5.97 0.57 16.28
CA GLY A 278 -6.48 -0.63 15.60
C GLY A 278 -5.87 -0.81 14.22
N ILE A 279 -5.72 0.27 13.46
CA ILE A 279 -4.99 0.30 12.19
C ILE A 279 -3.51 -0.03 12.42
N GLY A 280 -2.86 0.53 13.45
CA GLY A 280 -1.46 0.25 13.76
C GLY A 280 -1.21 -1.21 14.19
N THR A 281 -2.09 -1.77 15.01
CA THR A 281 -2.02 -3.17 15.46
C THR A 281 -2.40 -4.16 14.37
N ALA A 282 -3.47 -3.90 13.61
CA ALA A 282 -3.85 -4.72 12.46
C ALA A 282 -2.82 -4.65 11.33
N THR A 283 -2.17 -3.50 11.11
CA THR A 283 -1.02 -3.36 10.21
C THR A 283 0.17 -4.20 10.69
N ALA A 284 0.48 -4.13 11.99
CA ALA A 284 1.55 -4.91 12.57
C ALA A 284 1.25 -6.43 12.56
N ASP A 285 -0.02 -6.82 12.68
CA ASP A 285 -0.47 -8.22 12.64
C ASP A 285 -0.57 -8.76 11.20
N VAL A 286 -1.02 -7.95 10.23
CA VAL A 286 -0.96 -8.30 8.80
C VAL A 286 0.49 -8.42 8.32
N SER A 287 1.36 -7.51 8.77
CA SER A 287 2.81 -7.55 8.49
C SER A 287 3.50 -8.75 9.12
N ARG A 288 2.97 -9.32 10.23
CA ARG A 288 3.59 -10.45 10.95
C ARG A 288 2.95 -11.82 10.64
N GLY A 289 1.73 -11.86 10.11
CA GLY A 289 0.99 -13.11 9.88
C GLY A 289 0.90 -13.49 8.40
N ASN A 290 -0.18 -13.05 7.75
CA ASN A 290 -0.60 -13.58 6.44
C ASN A 290 0.28 -13.10 5.28
N PHE A 291 0.77 -11.86 5.32
CA PHE A 291 1.69 -11.36 4.29
C PHE A 291 3.06 -12.04 4.38
N GLN A 292 3.63 -12.14 5.59
CA GLN A 292 4.89 -12.85 5.81
C GLN A 292 4.76 -14.32 5.38
N GLN A 293 3.63 -14.97 5.68
CA GLN A 293 3.35 -16.33 5.22
C GLN A 293 3.30 -16.42 3.69
N ALA A 294 2.64 -15.49 3.00
CA ALA A 294 2.60 -15.45 1.53
C ALA A 294 3.99 -15.27 0.92
N VAL A 295 4.81 -14.37 1.48
CA VAL A 295 6.20 -14.14 1.05
C VAL A 295 7.07 -15.37 1.31
N SER A 296 6.96 -16.00 2.48
CA SER A 296 7.68 -17.23 2.79
C SER A 296 7.29 -18.37 1.85
N LEU A 297 5.99 -18.54 1.55
CA LEU A 297 5.52 -19.53 0.57
C LEU A 297 6.00 -19.22 -0.86
N ALA A 298 6.08 -17.95 -1.25
CA ALA A 298 6.68 -17.56 -2.52
C ALA A 298 8.16 -17.92 -2.59
N ASN A 299 8.94 -17.63 -1.53
CA ASN A 299 10.36 -17.98 -1.45
C ASN A 299 10.57 -19.51 -1.46
N ILE A 300 9.72 -20.27 -0.76
CA ILE A 300 9.72 -21.74 -0.81
C ILE A 300 9.44 -22.22 -2.24
N THR A 301 8.44 -21.63 -2.91
CA THR A 301 8.11 -22.00 -4.30
C THR A 301 9.28 -21.71 -5.24
N THR A 302 9.95 -20.56 -5.08
CA THR A 302 11.17 -20.19 -5.79
C THR A 302 12.26 -21.25 -5.60
N ALA A 303 12.65 -21.52 -4.35
CA ALA A 303 13.71 -22.48 -4.05
C ALA A 303 13.36 -23.88 -4.57
N ALA A 304 12.10 -24.31 -4.44
CA ALA A 304 11.65 -25.59 -4.99
C ALA A 304 11.77 -25.66 -6.52
N ASN A 305 11.39 -24.60 -7.25
CA ASN A 305 11.53 -24.55 -8.70
C ASN A 305 13.01 -24.47 -9.14
N ASP A 306 13.85 -23.77 -8.38
CA ASP A 306 15.30 -23.75 -8.60
C ASP A 306 15.91 -25.14 -8.37
N ALA A 307 15.54 -25.84 -7.30
CA ALA A 307 15.92 -27.23 -7.08
C ALA A 307 15.50 -28.10 -8.27
N ARG A 308 14.25 -28.00 -8.74
CA ARG A 308 13.76 -28.79 -9.88
C ARG A 308 14.54 -28.52 -11.17
N ALA A 309 14.85 -27.26 -11.46
CA ALA A 309 15.66 -26.89 -12.60
C ALA A 309 17.11 -27.40 -12.46
N ASN A 310 17.70 -27.31 -11.26
CA ASN A 310 19.04 -27.80 -10.96
C ASN A 310 19.14 -29.31 -11.09
N GLU A 311 18.19 -30.09 -10.57
CA GLU A 311 18.11 -31.55 -10.81
C GLU A 311 18.18 -31.83 -12.32
N SER A 312 17.35 -31.15 -13.09
CA SER A 312 17.28 -31.36 -14.54
C SER A 312 18.60 -31.03 -15.22
N LEU A 313 19.26 -29.93 -14.82
CA LEU A 313 20.58 -29.53 -15.33
C LEU A 313 21.69 -30.51 -14.93
N THR A 314 21.59 -31.20 -13.77
CA THR A 314 22.57 -32.26 -13.43
C THR A 314 22.57 -33.35 -14.51
N LEU A 315 21.39 -33.76 -14.96
CA LEU A 315 21.20 -34.81 -15.95
C LEU A 315 21.56 -34.34 -17.38
N ILE A 316 21.25 -33.09 -17.74
CA ILE A 316 21.63 -32.50 -19.04
C ILE A 316 23.15 -32.41 -19.19
N ARG A 317 23.86 -32.05 -18.11
CA ARG A 317 25.32 -31.82 -18.12
C ARG A 317 26.15 -33.08 -17.98
N ARG A 318 25.54 -34.28 -18.06
CA ARG A 318 26.14 -35.63 -18.15
C ARG A 318 27.60 -35.70 -17.67
N GLY A 319 27.78 -35.85 -16.35
CA GLY A 319 29.11 -35.96 -15.72
C GLY A 319 29.76 -34.64 -15.28
N SER A 320 29.18 -33.48 -15.61
CA SER A 320 29.60 -32.15 -15.14
C SER A 320 28.55 -31.41 -14.30
N GLY A 321 27.58 -32.16 -13.76
CA GLY A 321 26.45 -31.65 -12.99
C GLY A 321 26.73 -31.28 -11.52
N ALA A 322 27.95 -31.48 -11.01
CA ALA A 322 28.27 -31.32 -9.58
C ALA A 322 27.94 -29.93 -9.02
N SER A 323 28.12 -28.86 -9.82
CA SER A 323 27.72 -27.51 -9.39
C SER A 323 26.20 -27.36 -9.25
N ASN A 324 25.43 -27.98 -10.15
CA ASN A 324 23.97 -27.97 -10.09
C ASN A 324 23.47 -28.81 -8.92
N GLU A 325 24.14 -29.91 -8.59
CA GLU A 325 23.85 -30.72 -7.41
C GLU A 325 24.07 -29.93 -6.11
N ALA A 326 25.17 -29.17 -6.02
CA ALA A 326 25.41 -28.29 -4.88
C ALA A 326 24.34 -27.19 -4.75
N SER A 327 23.90 -26.61 -5.88
CA SER A 327 22.79 -25.66 -5.89
C SER A 327 21.48 -26.32 -5.47
N TRP A 328 21.19 -27.53 -5.95
CA TRP A 328 20.00 -28.28 -5.55
C TRP A 328 19.93 -28.49 -4.04
N LYS A 329 21.06 -28.86 -3.40
CA LYS A 329 21.13 -29.01 -1.94
C LYS A 329 20.87 -27.70 -1.21
N THR A 330 21.44 -26.61 -1.71
CA THR A 330 21.21 -25.26 -1.17
C THR A 330 19.73 -24.89 -1.25
N ASP A 331 19.10 -25.16 -2.39
CA ASP A 331 17.68 -24.91 -2.63
C ASP A 331 16.79 -25.79 -1.75
N ARG A 332 17.16 -27.07 -1.57
CA ARG A 332 16.48 -27.99 -0.64
C ARG A 332 16.51 -27.47 0.78
N ASP A 333 17.69 -27.09 1.26
CA ASP A 333 17.85 -26.57 2.62
C ASP A 333 17.04 -25.27 2.78
N ALA A 334 16.96 -24.43 1.75
CA ALA A 334 16.12 -23.24 1.75
C ALA A 334 14.62 -23.56 1.83
N VAL A 335 14.13 -24.59 1.13
CA VAL A 335 12.74 -25.06 1.23
C VAL A 335 12.45 -25.61 2.62
N GLU A 336 13.31 -26.49 3.15
CA GLU A 336 13.13 -27.11 4.47
C GLU A 336 13.08 -26.06 5.58
N ASN A 337 14.08 -25.17 5.63
CA ASN A 337 14.13 -24.06 6.58
C ASN A 337 12.92 -23.12 6.43
N GLY A 338 12.50 -22.85 5.18
CA GLY A 338 11.33 -22.02 4.92
C GLY A 338 10.04 -22.63 5.47
N LEU A 339 9.86 -23.93 5.31
CA LEU A 339 8.67 -24.67 5.75
C LEU A 339 8.53 -24.74 7.28
N ASP A 340 9.61 -24.61 8.04
CA ASP A 340 9.56 -24.55 9.52
C ASP A 340 8.78 -23.34 10.03
N GLY A 341 8.81 -22.23 9.29
CA GLY A 341 8.04 -21.02 9.61
C GLY A 341 6.58 -21.02 9.13
N ILE A 342 6.13 -22.03 8.38
CA ILE A 342 4.79 -22.05 7.78
C ILE A 342 3.75 -22.67 8.72
N ARG A 343 2.70 -21.91 9.01
CA ARG A 343 1.52 -22.40 9.75
C ARG A 343 0.88 -23.57 8.98
N ASN A 344 0.66 -24.69 9.67
CA ASN A 344 0.13 -25.93 9.09
C ASN A 344 1.00 -26.52 7.96
N GLY A 345 2.31 -26.27 7.95
CA GLY A 345 3.23 -26.73 6.90
C GLY A 345 3.52 -28.25 6.87
N ALA A 346 2.91 -29.06 7.74
CA ALA A 346 3.22 -30.50 7.84
C ALA A 346 2.93 -31.27 6.55
N GLU A 347 1.81 -30.97 5.88
CA GLU A 347 1.48 -31.57 4.58
C GLU A 347 2.51 -31.17 3.51
N LEU A 348 2.89 -29.89 3.44
CA LEU A 348 3.90 -29.39 2.51
C LEU A 348 5.27 -30.03 2.77
N ARG A 349 5.67 -30.22 4.03
CA ARG A 349 6.91 -30.94 4.37
C ARG A 349 6.86 -32.39 3.91
N GLY A 350 5.73 -33.08 4.08
CA GLY A 350 5.56 -34.45 3.60
C GLY A 350 5.68 -34.55 2.08
N LEU A 351 5.03 -33.64 1.35
CA LEU A 351 5.12 -33.57 -0.11
C LEU A 351 6.54 -33.26 -0.58
N TRP A 352 7.22 -32.30 0.07
CA TRP A 352 8.60 -31.94 -0.22
C TRP A 352 9.56 -33.11 0.04
N ALA A 353 9.42 -33.80 1.18
CA ALA A 353 10.23 -34.97 1.51
C ALA A 353 10.04 -36.10 0.49
N GLY A 354 8.82 -36.28 -0.03
CA GLY A 354 8.55 -37.21 -1.13
C GLY A 354 9.32 -36.87 -2.39
N TYR A 355 9.36 -35.58 -2.77
CA TYR A 355 10.17 -35.11 -3.90
C TYR A 355 11.67 -35.26 -3.64
N ALA A 356 12.17 -34.88 -2.47
CA ALA A 356 13.58 -35.04 -2.10
C ALA A 356 14.02 -36.51 -2.15
N ALA A 357 13.18 -37.43 -1.67
CA ALA A 357 13.45 -38.87 -1.78
C ALA A 357 13.47 -39.36 -3.24
N ALA A 358 12.59 -38.83 -4.10
CA ALA A 358 12.61 -39.14 -5.53
C ALA A 358 13.88 -38.60 -6.20
N HIS A 359 14.34 -37.41 -5.82
CA HIS A 359 15.61 -36.85 -6.28
C HIS A 359 16.81 -37.74 -5.91
N GLU A 360 16.88 -38.21 -4.66
CA GLU A 360 17.95 -39.13 -4.23
C GLU A 360 17.97 -40.42 -5.05
N GLN A 361 16.80 -40.94 -5.45
CA GLN A 361 16.73 -42.08 -6.38
C GLN A 361 17.28 -41.73 -7.76
N VAL A 362 16.97 -40.54 -8.29
CA VAL A 362 17.54 -40.04 -9.55
C VAL A 362 19.06 -39.94 -9.45
N ARG A 363 19.59 -39.38 -8.37
CA ARG A 363 21.04 -39.29 -8.13
C ARG A 363 21.69 -40.65 -8.01
N GLY A 364 21.11 -41.58 -7.25
CA GLY A 364 21.63 -42.94 -7.13
C GLY A 364 21.70 -43.68 -8.47
N LEU A 365 20.75 -43.44 -9.37
CA LEU A 365 20.79 -43.98 -10.74
C LEU A 365 21.86 -43.30 -11.60
N ASP A 366 21.95 -41.97 -11.57
CA ASP A 366 22.92 -41.19 -12.36
C ASP A 366 24.37 -41.47 -11.92
N ASP A 367 24.64 -41.44 -10.61
CA ASP A 367 25.95 -41.76 -10.01
C ASP A 367 26.33 -43.24 -10.23
N GLY A 368 25.35 -44.12 -10.35
CA GLY A 368 25.53 -45.52 -10.72
C GLY A 368 25.74 -45.77 -12.22
N GLY A 369 25.79 -44.71 -13.05
CA GLY A 369 25.98 -44.79 -14.50
C GLY A 369 24.72 -45.17 -15.29
N ARG A 370 23.57 -45.31 -14.63
CA ARG A 370 22.27 -45.65 -15.24
C ARG A 370 21.52 -44.39 -15.66
N TRP A 371 22.14 -43.60 -16.54
CA TRP A 371 21.63 -42.28 -16.94
C TRP A 371 20.22 -42.35 -17.56
N ASP A 372 19.94 -43.32 -18.44
CA ASP A 372 18.61 -43.46 -19.06
C ASP A 372 17.52 -43.73 -18.01
N ASP A 373 17.83 -44.53 -16.99
CA ASP A 373 16.93 -44.80 -15.88
C ASP A 373 16.76 -43.58 -14.97
N ALA A 374 17.83 -42.81 -14.75
CA ALA A 374 17.78 -41.55 -14.01
C ALA A 374 16.89 -40.51 -14.70
N VAL A 375 17.00 -40.38 -16.03
CA VAL A 375 16.13 -39.52 -16.85
C VAL A 375 14.68 -39.99 -16.75
N LYS A 376 14.43 -41.30 -16.87
CA LYS A 376 13.09 -41.86 -16.74
C LYS A 376 12.49 -41.62 -15.35
N ALA A 377 13.27 -41.78 -14.29
CA ALA A 377 12.84 -41.51 -12.91
C ALA A 377 12.57 -40.02 -12.67
N SER A 378 13.44 -39.14 -13.20
CA SER A 378 13.30 -37.70 -13.07
C SER A 378 12.05 -37.19 -13.80
N THR A 379 11.81 -37.65 -15.02
CA THR A 379 10.70 -37.18 -15.88
C THR A 379 9.37 -37.89 -15.61
N SER A 380 9.34 -38.93 -14.77
CA SER A 380 8.13 -39.68 -14.45
C SER A 380 7.10 -38.84 -13.69
N THR A 381 5.90 -38.74 -14.26
CA THR A 381 4.71 -38.09 -13.65
C THR A 381 3.89 -39.00 -12.76
N ALA A 382 4.34 -40.25 -12.54
CA ALA A 382 3.70 -41.15 -11.60
C ALA A 382 3.80 -40.61 -10.16
N ALA A 383 2.92 -41.07 -9.26
CA ALA A 383 2.86 -40.59 -7.88
C ALA A 383 4.16 -40.76 -7.08
N THR A 384 5.04 -41.66 -7.51
CA THR A 384 6.37 -41.90 -6.91
C THR A 384 7.52 -41.37 -7.77
N GLY A 385 7.25 -40.81 -8.95
CA GLY A 385 8.26 -40.22 -9.83
C GLY A 385 8.64 -38.81 -9.40
N ALA A 386 9.83 -38.33 -9.77
CA ALA A 386 10.30 -37.02 -9.31
C ALA A 386 9.44 -35.86 -9.88
N ALA A 387 9.02 -35.93 -11.14
CA ALA A 387 8.12 -34.92 -11.72
C ALA A 387 6.73 -34.95 -11.06
N GLY A 388 6.17 -36.14 -10.80
CA GLY A 388 4.86 -36.27 -10.17
C GLY A 388 4.83 -35.83 -8.70
N THR A 389 5.85 -36.21 -7.92
CA THR A 389 5.99 -35.76 -6.52
C THR A 389 6.23 -34.26 -6.42
N PHE A 390 7.05 -33.69 -7.31
CA PHE A 390 7.25 -32.24 -7.41
C PHE A 390 5.96 -31.49 -7.78
N GLU A 391 5.21 -31.97 -8.77
CA GLU A 391 3.96 -31.34 -9.20
C GLU A 391 2.92 -31.29 -8.07
N ALA A 392 2.81 -32.36 -7.27
CA ALA A 392 1.94 -32.38 -6.10
C ALA A 392 2.35 -31.31 -5.07
N PHE A 393 3.65 -31.17 -4.79
CA PHE A 393 4.18 -30.11 -3.93
C PHE A 393 3.91 -28.71 -4.50
N ASP A 394 4.25 -28.46 -5.77
CA ASP A 394 4.13 -27.17 -6.45
C ASP A 394 2.68 -26.68 -6.50
N GLN A 395 1.72 -27.58 -6.76
CA GLN A 395 0.29 -27.24 -6.72
C GLN A 395 -0.15 -26.83 -5.31
N LYS A 396 0.27 -27.57 -4.29
CA LYS A 396 -0.16 -27.31 -2.91
C LYS A 396 0.45 -26.02 -2.36
N VAL A 397 1.74 -25.77 -2.61
CA VAL A 397 2.41 -24.54 -2.16
C VAL A 397 1.85 -23.31 -2.88
N ALA A 398 1.51 -23.43 -4.17
CA ALA A 398 0.87 -22.35 -4.93
C ALA A 398 -0.52 -22.02 -4.37
N GLN A 399 -1.34 -23.04 -4.06
CA GLN A 399 -2.65 -22.83 -3.43
C GLN A 399 -2.51 -22.12 -2.08
N ALA A 400 -1.61 -22.60 -1.21
CA ALA A 400 -1.37 -21.99 0.10
C ALA A 400 -0.90 -20.53 -0.02
N ARG A 401 -0.04 -20.23 -0.98
CA ARG A 401 0.45 -18.87 -1.26
C ARG A 401 -0.68 -17.96 -1.71
N ASP A 402 -1.52 -18.42 -2.63
CA ASP A 402 -2.62 -17.64 -3.19
C ASP A 402 -3.68 -17.35 -2.12
N ASP A 403 -3.97 -18.31 -1.25
CA ASP A 403 -4.90 -18.13 -0.13
C ASP A 403 -4.35 -17.16 0.92
N ALA A 404 -3.06 -17.28 1.29
CA ALA A 404 -2.40 -16.35 2.19
C ALA A 404 -2.40 -14.91 1.61
N SER A 405 -2.13 -14.78 0.31
CA SER A 405 -2.15 -13.50 -0.40
C SER A 405 -3.56 -12.89 -0.42
N LYS A 406 -4.60 -13.65 -0.81
CA LYS A 406 -6.00 -13.17 -0.79
C LYS A 406 -6.42 -12.73 0.61
N SER A 407 -6.06 -13.50 1.62
CA SER A 407 -6.37 -13.17 3.01
C SER A 407 -5.69 -11.87 3.45
N ALA A 408 -4.40 -11.69 3.14
CA ALA A 408 -3.67 -10.46 3.43
C ALA A 408 -4.30 -9.24 2.75
N VAL A 409 -4.62 -9.34 1.45
CA VAL A 409 -5.26 -8.26 0.66
C VAL A 409 -6.63 -7.91 1.23
N SER A 410 -7.49 -8.90 1.47
CA SER A 410 -8.85 -8.67 2.01
C SER A 410 -8.84 -8.00 3.38
N THR A 411 -7.87 -8.36 4.24
CA THR A 411 -7.72 -7.76 5.57
C THR A 411 -7.30 -6.29 5.46
N LEU A 412 -6.35 -5.97 4.57
CA LEU A 412 -5.90 -4.58 4.35
C LEU A 412 -7.00 -3.70 3.73
N GLN A 413 -7.76 -4.23 2.77
CA GLN A 413 -8.88 -3.51 2.16
C GLN A 413 -10.04 -3.27 3.14
N GLY A 414 -10.32 -4.25 4.02
CA GLY A 414 -11.33 -4.11 5.08
C GLY A 414 -11.01 -3.00 6.08
N LEU A 415 -9.72 -2.78 6.38
CA LEU A 415 -9.25 -1.69 7.25
C LEU A 415 -9.41 -0.30 6.60
N GLY A 416 -9.33 -0.22 5.27
CA GLY A 416 -9.46 1.04 4.51
C GLY A 416 -10.90 1.46 4.17
N GLY A 417 -11.89 0.56 4.22
CA GLY A 417 -13.24 0.79 3.68
C GLY A 417 -14.24 1.55 4.57
N SER A 418 -14.12 1.50 5.90
CA SER A 418 -15.05 2.16 6.86
C SER A 418 -14.76 3.65 7.11
N ALA A 419 -13.79 4.12 6.37
CA ALA A 419 -13.09 5.38 6.38
C ALA A 419 -13.93 6.66 6.28
N PRO A 420 -14.69 6.87 5.19
CA PRO A 420 -15.46 8.09 5.00
C PRO A 420 -16.64 8.17 5.96
N ILE A 421 -17.19 7.02 6.37
CA ILE A 421 -18.28 6.92 7.34
C ILE A 421 -17.78 7.36 8.73
N SER A 422 -16.59 6.89 9.13
CA SER A 422 -15.98 7.26 10.41
C SER A 422 -15.61 8.75 10.46
N ALA A 423 -15.04 9.30 9.38
CA ALA A 423 -14.75 10.73 9.27
C ALA A 423 -16.02 11.58 9.28
N ALA A 424 -17.09 11.13 8.62
CA ALA A 424 -18.40 11.77 8.65
C ALA A 424 -19.00 11.73 10.07
N LEU A 425 -18.89 10.61 10.80
CA LEU A 425 -19.35 10.49 12.18
C LEU A 425 -18.58 11.42 13.14
N VAL A 426 -17.26 11.56 12.98
CA VAL A 426 -16.43 12.51 13.76
C VAL A 426 -16.81 13.96 13.45
N ALA A 427 -17.03 14.28 12.17
CA ALA A 427 -17.50 15.60 11.77
C ALA A 427 -18.89 15.92 12.35
N LEU A 428 -19.82 14.98 12.30
CA LEU A 428 -21.16 15.11 12.88
C LEU A 428 -21.10 15.28 14.40
N ALA A 429 -20.22 14.55 15.09
CA ALA A 429 -20.02 14.67 16.52
C ALA A 429 -19.43 16.04 16.93
N ALA A 430 -18.48 16.58 16.16
CA ALA A 430 -17.92 17.91 16.39
C ALA A 430 -18.96 19.03 16.21
N LEU A 431 -19.85 18.89 15.22
CA LEU A 431 -20.99 19.79 15.03
C LEU A 431 -21.98 19.72 16.21
N LEU A 432 -22.28 18.51 16.69
CA LEU A 432 -23.19 18.31 17.83
C LEU A 432 -22.60 18.89 19.13
N ALA A 433 -21.30 18.71 19.37
CA ALA A 433 -20.59 19.30 20.50
C ALA A 433 -20.59 20.83 20.44
N SER A 434 -20.37 21.41 19.25
CA SER A 434 -20.42 22.86 19.05
C SER A 434 -21.80 23.44 19.40
N TRP A 435 -22.88 22.77 19.00
CA TRP A 435 -24.24 23.17 19.35
C TRP A 435 -24.51 23.10 20.86
N LEU A 436 -24.05 22.05 21.53
CA LEU A 436 -24.20 21.89 22.99
C LEU A 436 -23.45 22.97 23.79
N ILE A 437 -22.28 23.40 23.32
CA ILE A 437 -21.49 24.49 23.92
C ILE A 437 -22.26 25.82 23.80
N VAL A 438 -22.81 26.13 22.62
CA VAL A 438 -23.63 27.35 22.41
C VAL A 438 -24.85 27.35 23.31
N ARG A 439 -25.57 26.22 23.40
CA ARG A 439 -26.75 26.09 24.27
C ARG A 439 -26.40 26.26 25.75
N GLY A 440 -25.31 25.65 26.20
CA GLY A 440 -24.88 25.71 27.60
C GLY A 440 -24.42 27.09 28.05
N VAL A 441 -23.81 27.87 27.14
CA VAL A 441 -23.44 29.27 27.39
C VAL A 441 -24.66 30.19 27.30
N GLY A 442 -25.57 29.94 26.35
CA GLY A 442 -26.81 30.71 26.17
C GLY A 442 -27.74 30.67 27.38
N GLN A 443 -27.99 29.47 27.92
CA GLN A 443 -28.81 29.29 29.13
C GLN A 443 -28.27 30.06 30.34
N ARG A 444 -26.94 30.22 30.44
CA ARG A 444 -26.32 30.97 31.53
C ARG A 444 -26.43 32.48 31.31
N ILE A 445 -26.40 32.96 30.08
CA ILE A 445 -26.56 34.40 29.78
C ILE A 445 -27.98 34.87 30.10
N GLU A 446 -28.99 34.01 29.92
CA GLU A 446 -30.38 34.31 30.29
C GLU A 446 -30.61 34.41 31.80
N GLU A 447 -29.85 33.68 32.62
CA GLU A 447 -29.94 33.78 34.09
C GLU A 447 -29.36 35.08 34.68
N TYR A 448 -28.58 35.85 33.90
CA TYR A 448 -28.00 37.14 34.31
C TYR A 448 -28.70 38.36 33.68
N ARG A 449 -29.79 38.15 32.94
CA ARG A 449 -30.72 39.19 32.49
C ARG A 449 -31.87 39.27 33.46
#